data_AF-A0A7M1UQ43-F1
#
_entry.id   AF-A0A7M1UQ43-F1
#
_cell.length_a   1.000
_cell.length_b   1.000
_cell.length_c   1.000
_cell.angle_alpha   90.00
_cell.angle_beta   90.00
_cell.angle_gamma   90.00
#
_symmetry.space_group_name_H-M   'P 1'
#
loop_
_entity.id
_entity.type
_entity.pdbx_description
1 polymer ?
#
loop_
_entity_poly.entity_id
_entity_poly.type
_entity_poly.pdbx_seq_one_letter_code
_entity_poly.pdbx_strand_id
1 'polypeptide(L)'
;MNPLLEDLMTGWKVVYTHYAGVAAKLASLVVEASDKPVGLVDEKNIILPYIPLEDVESGKVLTGPVQGAGRIIIVEPDRIPFLGGLVENVIVFTTPGSGLRVPRVFEKAYISKAGDEYVYLNKKSFLKIRFKILGDRLVVIEKPFGILGEGLEALKNAMLTYGELSVKDAVFILTKQLGVGKNEARRILSQLVLRKYVKIVKGKVNLY
;
A
#
# COMPACT_ATOMS: atom_id res chain seq x y z
N MET A 1 11.73 4.46 10.07
CA MET A 1 10.83 5.27 9.22
C MET A 1 9.64 4.38 8.88
N ASN A 2 8.56 4.87 8.26
CA ASN A 2 7.40 3.99 7.95
C ASN A 2 7.83 2.98 6.86
N PRO A 3 7.61 1.65 7.01
CA PRO A 3 8.13 0.65 6.08
C PRO A 3 7.61 0.83 4.64
N LEU A 4 6.41 1.42 4.46
CA LEU A 4 5.90 1.76 3.14
C LEU A 4 6.68 2.91 2.52
N LEU A 5 6.99 3.94 3.30
CA LEU A 5 7.78 5.09 2.82
C LEU A 5 9.23 4.66 2.55
N GLU A 6 9.81 3.82 3.41
CA GLU A 6 11.14 3.24 3.20
C GLU A 6 11.24 2.48 1.87
N ASP A 7 10.26 1.60 1.61
CA ASP A 7 10.21 0.90 0.32
C ASP A 7 10.05 1.91 -0.82
N LEU A 8 9.04 2.79 -0.78
CA LEU A 8 8.79 3.78 -1.84
C LEU A 8 10.01 4.65 -2.16
N MET A 9 10.75 5.09 -1.15
CA MET A 9 11.91 5.97 -1.26
C MET A 9 13.21 5.28 -1.72
N THR A 10 13.18 3.99 -2.07
CA THR A 10 14.38 3.21 -2.43
C THR A 10 14.37 2.65 -3.85
N GLY A 11 15.27 3.09 -4.73
CA GLY A 11 15.37 2.62 -6.11
C GLY A 11 14.24 3.12 -7.01
N TRP A 12 14.04 2.42 -8.13
CA TRP A 12 13.13 2.84 -9.19
C TRP A 12 11.86 1.99 -9.14
N LYS A 13 10.71 2.63 -8.92
CA LYS A 13 9.43 1.96 -8.70
C LYS A 13 8.32 2.52 -9.57
N VAL A 14 7.47 1.63 -10.05
CA VAL A 14 6.14 1.97 -10.55
C VAL A 14 5.10 1.44 -9.57
N VAL A 15 4.22 2.31 -9.12
CA VAL A 15 3.13 2.02 -8.20
C VAL A 15 1.83 2.11 -8.98
N TYR A 16 1.22 0.95 -9.19
CA TYR A 16 -0.06 0.83 -9.87
C TYR A 16 -1.23 1.00 -8.89
N THR A 17 -2.08 2.00 -9.11
CA THR A 17 -3.24 2.27 -8.25
C THR A 17 -4.38 2.93 -9.02
N HIS A 18 -5.64 2.54 -8.72
CA HIS A 18 -6.83 3.25 -9.21
C HIS A 18 -7.24 4.41 -8.27
N TYR A 19 -6.51 4.61 -7.16
CA TYR A 19 -6.90 5.51 -6.09
C TYR A 19 -6.01 6.76 -6.11
N ALA A 20 -6.39 7.76 -6.90
CA ALA A 20 -5.65 9.02 -7.05
C ALA A 20 -5.36 9.72 -5.71
N GLY A 21 -6.34 9.77 -4.80
CA GLY A 21 -6.13 10.35 -3.46
C GLY A 21 -5.09 9.60 -2.62
N VAL A 22 -4.94 8.28 -2.81
CA VAL A 22 -3.87 7.51 -2.16
C VAL A 22 -2.52 7.84 -2.77
N ALA A 23 -2.44 7.93 -4.11
CA ALA A 23 -1.21 8.33 -4.79
C ALA A 23 -0.76 9.73 -4.33
N ALA A 24 -1.69 10.70 -4.32
CA ALA A 24 -1.43 12.07 -3.88
C ALA A 24 -0.91 12.11 -2.43
N LYS A 25 -1.56 11.39 -1.51
CA LYS A 25 -1.11 11.37 -0.12
C LYS A 25 0.24 10.69 0.07
N LEU A 26 0.49 9.58 -0.63
CA LEU A 26 1.80 8.92 -0.57
C LEU A 26 2.91 9.82 -1.16
N ALA A 27 2.63 10.53 -2.25
CA ALA A 27 3.56 11.50 -2.82
C ALA A 27 3.87 12.65 -1.84
N SER A 28 2.85 13.25 -1.20
CA SER A 28 3.04 14.25 -0.13
C SER A 28 3.92 13.72 0.99
N LEU A 29 3.67 12.51 1.48
CA LEU A 29 4.47 11.92 2.56
C LEU A 29 5.92 11.63 2.15
N VAL A 30 6.15 11.28 0.87
CA VAL A 30 7.51 11.14 0.33
C VAL A 30 8.21 12.50 0.25
N VAL A 31 7.52 13.57 -0.17
CA VAL A 31 8.05 14.93 -0.15
C VAL A 31 8.40 15.35 1.28
N GLU A 32 7.47 15.19 2.22
CA GLU A 32 7.66 15.52 3.63
C GLU A 32 8.89 14.82 4.23
N ALA A 33 9.05 13.52 3.97
CA ALA A 33 10.15 12.70 4.49
C ALA A 33 11.48 12.86 3.73
N SER A 34 11.49 13.57 2.60
CA SER A 34 12.69 13.72 1.76
C SER A 34 13.67 14.73 2.35
N ASP A 35 14.92 14.30 2.52
CA ASP A 35 16.08 15.14 2.87
C ASP A 35 16.71 15.86 1.67
N LYS A 36 16.24 15.58 0.45
CA LYS A 36 16.71 16.18 -0.81
C LYS A 36 15.55 16.82 -1.57
N PRO A 37 15.80 17.77 -2.48
CA PRO A 37 14.78 18.28 -3.37
C PRO A 37 14.10 17.15 -4.15
N VAL A 38 12.77 17.21 -4.20
CA VAL A 38 11.91 16.26 -4.92
C VAL A 38 11.43 16.88 -6.20
N GLY A 39 11.78 16.26 -7.30
CA GLY A 39 11.23 16.58 -8.61
C GLY A 39 9.82 16.04 -8.77
N LEU A 40 8.87 16.89 -9.14
CA LEU A 40 7.49 16.47 -9.42
C LEU A 40 7.15 16.65 -10.90
N VAL A 41 6.86 15.55 -11.57
CA VAL A 41 6.34 15.52 -12.94
C VAL A 41 4.87 15.11 -12.90
N ASP A 42 4.00 16.12 -12.90
CA ASP A 42 2.54 15.95 -12.77
C ASP A 42 1.81 16.78 -13.84
N GLU A 43 1.95 16.35 -15.10
CA GLU A 43 1.41 17.07 -16.27
C GLU A 43 -0.11 17.28 -16.23
N LYS A 44 -0.82 16.40 -15.51
CA LYS A 44 -2.28 16.41 -15.36
C LYS A 44 -2.75 17.11 -14.08
N ASN A 45 -1.82 17.68 -13.29
CA ASN A 45 -2.09 18.40 -12.05
C ASN A 45 -2.93 17.58 -11.04
N ILE A 46 -2.63 16.27 -10.91
CA ILE A 46 -3.37 15.32 -10.08
C ILE A 46 -2.93 15.38 -8.61
N ILE A 47 -1.63 15.58 -8.36
CA ILE A 47 -1.01 15.53 -7.04
C ILE A 47 -0.55 16.90 -6.59
N LEU A 48 -0.06 17.76 -7.49
CA LEU A 48 0.46 19.09 -7.17
C LEU A 48 -0.50 19.93 -6.29
N PRO A 49 -1.85 19.91 -6.47
CA PRO A 49 -2.76 20.64 -5.58
C PRO A 49 -2.80 20.15 -4.13
N TYR A 50 -2.27 18.95 -3.86
CA TYR A 50 -2.20 18.34 -2.54
C TYR A 50 -0.85 18.55 -1.86
N ILE A 51 0.12 19.14 -2.55
CA ILE A 51 1.44 19.48 -1.99
C ILE A 51 1.35 20.86 -1.32
N PRO A 52 1.88 21.02 -0.09
CA PRO A 52 1.93 22.32 0.57
C PRO A 52 2.64 23.38 -0.29
N LEU A 53 2.05 24.56 -0.42
CA LEU A 53 2.65 25.66 -1.21
C LEU A 53 4.04 26.03 -0.69
N GLU A 54 4.24 25.98 0.62
CA GLU A 54 5.52 26.24 1.30
C GLU A 54 6.63 25.30 0.80
N ASP A 55 6.31 24.03 0.49
CA ASP A 55 7.28 23.06 -0.04
C ASP A 55 7.66 23.39 -1.49
N VAL A 56 6.76 24.02 -2.25
CA VAL A 56 7.04 24.49 -3.62
C VAL A 56 7.88 25.77 -3.59
N GLU A 57 7.47 26.74 -2.77
CA GLU A 57 8.15 28.05 -2.65
C GLU A 57 9.56 27.94 -2.06
N SER A 58 9.78 27.02 -1.12
CA SER A 58 11.11 26.75 -0.54
C SER A 58 12.05 26.01 -1.49
N GLY A 59 11.57 25.55 -2.66
CA GLY A 59 12.35 24.75 -3.60
C GLY A 59 12.55 23.30 -3.16
N LYS A 60 11.88 22.85 -2.09
CA LYS A 60 11.86 21.44 -1.69
C LYS A 60 11.18 20.58 -2.75
N VAL A 61 10.17 21.12 -3.44
CA VAL A 61 9.52 20.53 -4.61
C VAL A 61 9.87 21.33 -5.86
N LEU A 62 10.46 20.66 -6.84
CA LEU A 62 10.84 21.23 -8.13
C LEU A 62 9.82 20.81 -9.18
N THR A 63 9.01 21.77 -9.66
CA THR A 63 8.08 21.58 -10.77
C THR A 63 8.73 22.03 -12.07
N GLY A 64 8.95 21.11 -13.03
CA GLY A 64 9.59 21.44 -14.32
C GLY A 64 10.73 20.49 -14.70
N PRO A 65 11.71 20.91 -15.53
CA PRO A 65 12.84 20.06 -15.91
C PRO A 65 13.66 19.68 -14.67
N VAL A 66 13.60 18.40 -14.33
CA VAL A 66 13.94 17.83 -13.02
C VAL A 66 15.46 17.71 -12.73
N GLN A 67 16.28 18.55 -13.35
CA GLN A 67 17.74 18.48 -13.23
C GLN A 67 18.17 18.83 -11.80
N GLY A 68 18.93 17.93 -11.16
CA GLY A 68 19.46 18.14 -9.80
C GLY A 68 18.59 17.61 -8.65
N ALA A 69 17.41 17.05 -8.94
CA ALA A 69 16.60 16.37 -7.92
C ALA A 69 17.22 15.04 -7.51
N GLY A 70 17.35 14.80 -6.20
CA GLY A 70 17.79 13.50 -5.67
C GLY A 70 16.69 12.43 -5.76
N ARG A 71 15.42 12.86 -5.84
CA ARG A 71 14.24 12.00 -5.93
C ARG A 71 13.25 12.56 -6.94
N ILE A 72 12.60 11.68 -7.70
CA ILE A 72 11.62 12.09 -8.72
C ILE A 72 10.30 11.33 -8.51
N ILE A 73 9.20 12.06 -8.45
CA ILE A 73 7.84 11.55 -8.47
C ILE A 73 7.21 11.91 -9.81
N ILE A 74 6.67 10.91 -10.50
CA ILE A 74 6.03 11.04 -11.82
C ILE A 74 4.59 10.52 -11.70
N VAL A 75 3.62 11.26 -12.23
CA VAL A 75 2.20 10.96 -12.04
C VAL A 75 1.49 10.83 -13.37
N GLU A 76 0.82 9.68 -13.56
CA GLU A 76 0.04 9.32 -14.76
C GLU A 76 0.70 9.77 -16.08
N PRO A 77 2.00 9.47 -16.30
CA PRO A 77 2.69 9.92 -17.49
C PRO A 77 2.21 9.12 -18.71
N ASP A 78 2.14 9.77 -19.87
CA ASP A 78 1.89 9.06 -21.13
C ASP A 78 3.15 8.29 -21.58
N ARG A 79 4.33 8.78 -21.17
CA ARG A 79 5.64 8.12 -21.33
C ARG A 79 6.54 8.49 -20.16
N ILE A 80 7.41 7.57 -19.75
CA ILE A 80 8.42 7.91 -18.74
C ILE A 80 9.43 8.90 -19.37
N PRO A 81 9.58 10.11 -18.82
CA PRO A 81 10.53 11.09 -19.34
C PRO A 81 11.96 10.57 -19.22
N PHE A 82 12.84 11.06 -20.08
CA PHE A 82 14.27 10.82 -19.93
C PHE A 82 14.76 11.54 -18.66
N LEU A 83 15.30 10.76 -17.73
CA LEU A 83 15.84 11.27 -16.48
C LEU A 83 17.35 11.43 -16.68
N GLY A 84 17.81 12.66 -16.93
CA GLY A 84 19.23 12.98 -16.98
C GLY A 84 19.85 13.05 -15.58
N GLY A 85 21.14 12.74 -15.46
CA GLY A 85 21.89 12.85 -14.20
C GLY A 85 21.82 11.61 -13.30
N LEU A 86 22.40 11.70 -12.09
CA LEU A 86 22.40 10.67 -11.05
C LEU A 86 21.09 10.75 -10.24
N VAL A 87 20.02 10.14 -10.75
CA VAL A 87 18.75 10.03 -10.02
C VAL A 87 18.76 8.75 -9.18
N GLU A 88 18.79 8.91 -7.86
CA GLU A 88 18.83 7.78 -6.93
C GLU A 88 17.48 7.04 -6.89
N ASN A 89 16.38 7.79 -6.86
CA ASN A 89 15.05 7.24 -6.61
C ASN A 89 14.01 7.84 -7.55
N VAL A 90 13.21 6.96 -8.18
CA VAL A 90 12.13 7.34 -9.09
C VAL A 90 10.88 6.60 -8.68
N ILE A 91 9.79 7.32 -8.45
CA ILE A 91 8.48 6.74 -8.18
C ILE A 91 7.53 7.19 -9.28
N VAL A 92 6.97 6.24 -10.00
CA VAL A 92 5.93 6.49 -10.99
C VAL A 92 4.60 6.01 -10.43
N PHE A 93 3.65 6.90 -10.20
CA PHE A 93 2.26 6.53 -9.93
C PHE A 93 1.49 6.45 -11.25
N THR A 94 0.83 5.32 -11.51
CA THR A 94 -0.03 5.19 -12.69
C THR A 94 -1.20 4.24 -12.46
N THR A 95 -2.25 4.40 -13.24
CA THR A 95 -3.43 3.56 -13.20
C THR A 95 -3.18 2.26 -13.96
N PRO A 96 -3.58 1.09 -13.41
CA PRO A 96 -3.55 -0.17 -14.16
C PRO A 96 -4.28 -0.03 -15.50
N GLY A 97 -3.62 -0.44 -16.59
CA GLY A 97 -4.20 -0.37 -17.94
C GLY A 97 -3.98 0.95 -18.69
N SER A 98 -3.20 1.90 -18.15
CA SER A 98 -2.89 3.19 -18.79
C SER A 98 -2.17 3.11 -20.15
N GLY A 99 -1.74 1.93 -20.59
CA GLY A 99 -0.94 1.75 -21.81
C GLY A 99 0.52 2.19 -21.67
N LEU A 100 0.92 2.73 -20.51
CA LEU A 100 2.28 3.14 -20.22
C LEU A 100 3.25 1.96 -20.31
N ARG A 101 4.25 2.09 -21.19
CA ARG A 101 5.36 1.13 -21.29
C ARG A 101 6.41 1.43 -20.23
N VAL A 102 6.36 0.66 -19.14
CA VAL A 102 7.32 0.78 -18.05
C VAL A 102 8.59 -0.05 -18.34
N PRO A 103 9.79 0.53 -18.31
CA PRO A 103 11.06 -0.18 -18.46
C PRO A 103 11.27 -1.24 -17.36
N ARG A 104 12.02 -2.29 -17.69
CA ARG A 104 12.25 -3.45 -16.79
C ARG A 104 13.02 -3.11 -15.50
N VAL A 105 13.77 -2.00 -15.49
CA VAL A 105 14.51 -1.54 -14.32
C VAL A 105 13.58 -1.13 -13.18
N PHE A 106 12.34 -0.75 -13.48
CA PHE A 106 11.36 -0.38 -12.45
C PHE A 106 10.78 -1.61 -11.76
N GLU A 107 10.85 -1.61 -10.44
CA GLU A 107 10.13 -2.56 -9.61
C GLU A 107 8.63 -2.23 -9.65
N LYS A 108 7.81 -3.28 -9.78
CA LYS A 108 6.36 -3.12 -9.88
C LYS A 108 5.74 -3.32 -8.51
N ALA A 109 5.05 -2.29 -8.05
CA ALA A 109 4.21 -2.33 -6.87
C ALA A 109 2.74 -2.04 -7.21
N TYR A 110 1.84 -2.56 -6.40
CA TYR A 110 0.40 -2.43 -6.60
C TYR A 110 -0.27 -2.00 -5.31
N ILE A 111 -1.21 -1.07 -5.41
CA ILE A 111 -2.10 -0.71 -4.31
C ILE A 111 -3.51 -1.16 -4.66
N SER A 112 -4.10 -1.94 -3.77
CA SER A 112 -5.47 -2.45 -3.91
C SER A 112 -6.29 -2.18 -2.65
N LYS A 113 -7.60 -1.99 -2.79
CA LYS A 113 -8.51 -1.80 -1.65
C LYS A 113 -8.90 -3.14 -1.02
N ALA A 114 -8.93 -3.15 0.30
CA ALA A 114 -9.28 -4.29 1.14
C ALA A 114 -10.18 -3.84 2.29
N GLY A 115 -11.46 -3.63 2.00
CA GLY A 115 -12.41 -3.00 2.93
C GLY A 115 -12.21 -1.48 2.98
N ASP A 116 -12.02 -0.95 4.18
CA ASP A 116 -11.67 0.44 4.47
C ASP A 116 -10.15 0.70 4.47
N GLU A 117 -9.37 -0.29 4.05
CA GLU A 117 -7.90 -0.30 4.09
C GLU A 117 -7.33 -0.48 2.69
N TYR A 118 -6.04 -0.21 2.55
CA TYR A 118 -5.27 -0.43 1.34
C TYR A 118 -4.19 -1.46 1.58
N VAL A 119 -3.85 -2.21 0.54
CA VAL A 119 -2.75 -3.16 0.54
C VAL A 119 -1.78 -2.77 -0.56
N TYR A 120 -0.58 -2.38 -0.14
CA TYR A 120 0.61 -2.26 -0.98
C TYR A 120 1.27 -3.61 -1.14
N LEU A 121 1.63 -3.97 -2.37
CA LEU A 121 2.38 -5.18 -2.69
C LEU A 121 3.49 -4.86 -3.69
N ASN A 122 4.75 -4.93 -3.26
CA ASN A 122 5.91 -4.94 -4.15
C ASN A 122 6.12 -6.37 -4.67
N LYS A 123 6.07 -6.57 -5.99
CA LYS A 123 6.17 -7.91 -6.61
C LYS A 123 7.57 -8.50 -6.57
N LYS A 124 8.62 -7.69 -6.47
CA LYS A 124 10.00 -8.17 -6.51
C LYS A 124 10.47 -8.59 -5.13
N SER A 125 10.23 -7.76 -4.12
CA SER A 125 10.58 -8.06 -2.72
C SER A 125 9.54 -8.93 -2.00
N PHE A 126 8.36 -9.13 -2.60
CA PHE A 126 7.18 -9.72 -1.96
C PHE A 126 6.72 -8.95 -0.71
N LEU A 127 7.19 -7.72 -0.52
CA LEU A 127 6.79 -6.87 0.59
C LEU A 127 5.31 -6.52 0.46
N LYS A 128 4.54 -6.91 1.46
CA LYS A 128 3.10 -6.68 1.55
C LYS A 128 2.80 -5.85 2.78
N ILE A 129 2.33 -4.62 2.57
CA ILE A 129 2.03 -3.68 3.64
C ILE A 129 0.57 -3.28 3.55
N ARG A 130 -0.17 -3.47 4.65
CA ARG A 130 -1.54 -3.03 4.77
C ARG A 130 -1.55 -1.69 5.52
N PHE A 131 -2.32 -0.73 5.03
CA PHE A 131 -2.33 0.61 5.60
C PHE A 131 -3.69 1.30 5.46
N LYS A 132 -3.89 2.34 6.26
CA LYS A 132 -4.99 3.31 6.16
C LYS A 132 -4.44 4.71 6.05
N ILE A 133 -5.23 5.57 5.41
CA ILE A 133 -5.03 7.02 5.44
C ILE A 133 -6.11 7.59 6.36
N LEU A 134 -5.69 8.22 7.46
CA LEU A 134 -6.56 8.87 8.43
C LEU A 134 -6.21 10.36 8.46
N GLY A 135 -6.96 11.17 7.72
CA GLY A 135 -6.64 12.57 7.52
C GLY A 135 -5.25 12.74 6.88
N ASP A 136 -4.33 13.35 7.61
CA ASP A 136 -2.95 13.61 7.23
C ASP A 136 -2.00 12.44 7.53
N ARG A 137 -2.45 11.38 8.21
CA ARG A 137 -1.58 10.29 8.68
C ARG A 137 -1.70 9.02 7.85
N LEU A 138 -0.55 8.41 7.60
CA LEU A 138 -0.43 7.04 7.09
C LEU A 138 -0.23 6.08 8.27
N VAL A 139 -1.21 5.19 8.48
CA VAL A 139 -1.16 4.18 9.54
C VAL A 139 -0.94 2.81 8.92
N VAL A 140 0.19 2.18 9.23
CA VAL A 140 0.45 0.78 8.87
C VAL A 140 -0.29 -0.14 9.83
N ILE A 141 -0.91 -1.18 9.28
CA ILE A 141 -1.75 -2.13 10.00
C ILE A 141 -1.10 -3.50 9.92
N GLU A 142 -0.46 -3.92 10.99
CA GLU A 142 0.11 -5.27 11.11
C GLU A 142 -0.98 -6.32 11.31
N LYS A 143 -1.99 -5.98 12.11
CA LYS A 143 -3.15 -6.82 12.42
C LYS A 143 -4.42 -5.97 12.53
N PRO A 144 -5.60 -6.53 12.24
CA PRO A 144 -6.85 -5.83 12.46
C PRO A 144 -7.01 -5.46 13.95
N PHE A 145 -7.69 -4.36 14.24
CA PHE A 145 -7.93 -3.92 15.61
C PHE A 145 -8.99 -4.77 16.34
N GLY A 146 -8.84 -4.88 17.65
CA GLY A 146 -9.81 -5.53 18.56
C GLY A 146 -10.03 -7.01 18.25
N ILE A 147 -11.28 -7.45 18.40
CA ILE A 147 -11.68 -8.86 18.30
C ILE A 147 -11.37 -9.51 16.94
N LEU A 148 -11.27 -8.71 15.87
CA LEU A 148 -10.85 -9.20 14.56
C LEU A 148 -9.36 -9.57 14.55
N GLY A 149 -8.51 -8.78 15.21
CA GLY A 149 -7.08 -9.07 15.35
C GLY A 149 -6.83 -10.33 16.13
N GLU A 150 -7.48 -10.45 17.29
CA GLU A 150 -7.42 -11.65 18.12
C GLU A 150 -7.93 -12.87 17.37
N GLY A 151 -9.03 -12.73 16.62
CA GLY A 151 -9.57 -13.80 15.78
C GLY A 151 -8.61 -14.22 14.66
N LEU A 152 -7.93 -13.27 14.02
CA LEU A 152 -6.93 -13.58 13.00
C LEU A 152 -5.74 -14.34 13.59
N GLU A 153 -5.22 -13.91 14.74
CA GLU A 153 -4.10 -14.59 15.41
C GLU A 153 -4.50 -15.98 15.91
N ALA A 154 -5.71 -16.14 16.45
CA ALA A 154 -6.26 -17.44 16.82
C ALA A 154 -6.28 -18.41 15.63
N LEU A 155 -6.70 -17.93 14.45
CA LEU A 155 -6.70 -18.75 13.22
C LEU A 155 -5.29 -19.05 12.73
N LYS A 156 -4.36 -18.08 12.75
CA LYS A 156 -2.96 -18.32 12.36
C LYS A 156 -2.31 -19.37 13.24
N ASN A 157 -2.43 -19.23 14.56
CA ASN A 157 -1.87 -20.18 15.52
C ASN A 157 -2.46 -21.57 15.32
N ALA A 158 -3.78 -21.66 15.14
CA ALA A 158 -4.41 -22.93 14.86
C ALA A 158 -3.97 -23.55 13.52
N MET A 159 -3.71 -22.75 12.49
CA MET A 159 -3.15 -23.26 11.23
C MET A 159 -1.71 -23.77 11.40
N LEU A 160 -0.90 -23.11 12.22
CA LEU A 160 0.46 -23.55 12.55
C LEU A 160 0.44 -24.87 13.35
N THR A 161 -0.51 -25.02 14.26
CA THR A 161 -0.61 -26.22 15.13
C THR A 161 -1.28 -27.40 14.43
N TYR A 162 -2.38 -27.15 13.71
CA TYR A 162 -3.26 -28.21 13.19
C TYR A 162 -3.27 -28.32 11.66
N GLY A 163 -2.59 -27.41 10.95
CA GLY A 163 -2.58 -27.38 9.49
C GLY A 163 -3.84 -26.75 8.89
N GLU A 164 -4.33 -27.32 7.79
CA GLU A 164 -5.48 -26.75 7.06
C GLU A 164 -6.78 -26.76 7.88
N LEU A 165 -7.37 -25.58 8.07
CA LEU A 165 -8.64 -25.42 8.79
C LEU A 165 -9.83 -25.42 7.82
N SER A 166 -10.88 -26.20 8.11
CA SER A 166 -12.18 -25.99 7.47
C SER A 166 -12.89 -24.76 8.05
N VAL A 167 -13.94 -24.28 7.36
CA VAL A 167 -14.79 -23.21 7.91
C VAL A 167 -15.42 -23.61 9.26
N LYS A 168 -15.77 -24.89 9.45
CA LYS A 168 -16.34 -25.38 10.71
C LYS A 168 -15.31 -25.30 11.83
N ASP A 169 -14.07 -25.71 11.56
CA ASP A 169 -12.97 -25.67 12.53
C ASP A 169 -12.64 -24.23 12.90
N ALA A 170 -12.53 -23.35 11.91
CA ALA A 170 -12.29 -21.93 12.12
C ALA A 170 -13.34 -21.28 13.02
N VAL A 171 -14.63 -21.55 12.79
CA VAL A 171 -15.71 -21.04 13.66
C VAL A 171 -15.60 -21.60 15.07
N PHE A 172 -15.26 -22.89 15.23
CA PHE A 172 -15.07 -23.50 16.54
C PHE A 172 -13.89 -22.88 17.30
N ILE A 173 -12.75 -22.70 16.63
CA ILE A 173 -11.55 -22.05 17.17
C ILE A 173 -11.88 -20.63 17.64
N LEU A 174 -12.54 -19.83 16.79
CA LEU A 174 -12.94 -18.46 17.14
C LEU A 174 -13.90 -18.42 18.34
N THR A 175 -14.86 -19.34 18.40
CA THR A 175 -15.79 -19.47 19.55
C THR A 175 -15.01 -19.71 20.84
N LYS A 176 -14.03 -20.61 20.81
CA LYS A 176 -13.24 -21.00 21.99
C LYS A 176 -12.23 -19.95 22.41
N GLN A 177 -11.49 -19.37 21.45
CA GLN A 177 -10.41 -18.42 21.73
C GLN A 177 -10.93 -17.03 22.11
N LEU A 178 -12.06 -16.61 21.53
CA LEU A 178 -12.61 -15.28 21.77
C LEU A 178 -13.75 -15.26 22.81
N GLY A 179 -14.17 -16.44 23.30
CA GLY A 179 -15.27 -16.55 24.26
C GLY A 179 -16.63 -16.10 23.73
N VAL A 180 -16.81 -16.08 22.39
CA VAL A 180 -18.04 -15.59 21.74
C VAL A 180 -18.95 -16.73 21.29
N GLY A 181 -20.23 -16.44 21.11
CA GLY A 181 -21.19 -17.41 20.55
C GLY A 181 -20.91 -17.74 19.07
N LYS A 182 -21.41 -18.89 18.60
CA LYS A 182 -21.20 -19.40 17.23
C LYS A 182 -21.61 -18.42 16.13
N ASN A 183 -22.69 -17.66 16.34
CA ASN A 183 -23.15 -16.66 15.36
C ASN A 183 -22.18 -15.48 15.25
N GLU A 184 -21.65 -15.03 16.39
CA GLU A 184 -20.67 -13.95 16.44
C GLU A 184 -19.33 -14.41 15.85
N ALA A 185 -18.88 -15.63 16.15
CA ALA A 185 -17.70 -16.23 15.52
C ALA A 185 -17.82 -16.30 13.98
N ARG A 186 -19.01 -16.64 13.46
CA ARG A 186 -19.27 -16.58 12.01
C ARG A 186 -19.19 -15.15 11.48
N ARG A 187 -19.75 -14.18 12.19
CA ARG A 187 -19.68 -12.76 11.81
C ARG A 187 -18.24 -12.26 11.74
N ILE A 188 -17.42 -12.61 12.73
CA ILE A 188 -15.98 -12.31 12.79
C ILE A 188 -15.26 -12.94 11.60
N LEU A 189 -15.47 -14.24 11.34
CA LEU A 189 -14.86 -14.91 10.17
C LEU A 189 -15.27 -14.25 8.86
N SER A 190 -16.54 -13.91 8.68
CA SER A 190 -17.04 -13.19 7.50
C SER A 190 -16.39 -11.82 7.34
N GLN A 191 -16.19 -11.07 8.43
CA GLN A 191 -15.49 -9.79 8.40
C GLN A 191 -14.01 -9.95 8.03
N LEU A 192 -13.33 -10.97 8.55
CA LEU A 192 -11.95 -11.29 8.16
C LEU A 192 -11.84 -11.67 6.68
N VAL A 193 -12.83 -12.37 6.12
CA VAL A 193 -12.90 -12.67 4.68
C VAL A 193 -13.13 -11.40 3.87
N LEU A 194 -14.14 -10.61 4.23
CA LEU A 194 -14.53 -9.40 3.51
C LEU A 194 -13.40 -8.37 3.47
N ARG A 195 -12.65 -8.24 4.57
CA ARG A 195 -11.49 -7.36 4.68
C ARG A 195 -10.21 -7.96 4.08
N LYS A 196 -10.28 -9.16 3.48
CA LYS A 196 -9.16 -9.87 2.84
C LYS A 196 -7.99 -10.17 3.79
N TYR A 197 -8.27 -10.54 5.03
CA TYR A 197 -7.27 -11.11 5.94
C TYR A 197 -7.18 -12.63 5.78
N VAL A 198 -8.31 -13.26 5.46
CA VAL A 198 -8.40 -14.68 5.12
C VAL A 198 -9.25 -14.87 3.87
N LYS A 199 -9.08 -15.99 3.17
CA LYS A 199 -9.93 -16.40 2.04
C LYS A 199 -10.46 -17.80 2.27
N ILE A 200 -11.63 -18.10 1.71
CA ILE A 200 -12.20 -19.45 1.73
C ILE A 200 -12.06 -20.05 0.35
N VAL A 201 -11.32 -21.15 0.24
CA VAL A 201 -11.10 -21.88 -1.02
C VAL A 201 -11.54 -23.32 -0.79
N LYS A 202 -12.52 -23.80 -1.58
CA LYS A 202 -13.08 -25.16 -1.45
C LYS A 202 -13.49 -25.53 -0.01
N GLY A 203 -14.05 -24.57 0.74
CA GLY A 203 -14.47 -24.77 2.14
C GLY A 203 -13.33 -24.76 3.18
N LYS A 204 -12.10 -24.45 2.76
CA LYS A 204 -10.92 -24.31 3.63
C LYS A 204 -10.55 -22.84 3.82
N VAL A 205 -10.19 -22.47 5.04
CA VAL A 205 -9.71 -21.13 5.38
C VAL A 205 -8.22 -21.07 5.06
N ASN A 206 -7.82 -20.03 4.34
CA ASN A 206 -6.44 -19.74 3.98
C ASN A 206 -6.11 -18.30 4.33
N LEU A 207 -4.85 -18.02 4.68
CA LEU A 207 -4.37 -16.64 4.83
C LEU A 207 -4.23 -15.97 3.45
N TYR A 208 -4.40 -14.64 3.42
CA TYR A 208 -4.26 -13.83 2.21
C TYR A 208 -2.82 -13.38 1.94
#